data_AF-A0A6N7I3B3-F1
#
_entry.id   AF-A0A6N7I3B3-F1
#
_cell.length_a   1.000
_cell.length_b   1.000
_cell.length_c   1.000
_cell.angle_alpha   90.00
_cell.angle_beta   90.00
_cell.angle_gamma   90.00
#
_symmetry.space_group_name_H-M   'P 1'
#
loop_
_entity.id
_entity.type
_entity.pdbx_description
1 polymer ?
#
loop_
_entity_poly.entity_id
_entity_poly.type
_entity_poly.pdbx_seq_one_letter_code
_entity_poly.pdbx_strand_id
1 'polypeptide(L)'
;MSDSDDSKVARGEYGPVDTPVRPTTNPRAEYPARCLRGHQMQVAGTQAGWSVLDHTETRTCRLCSCLRDPRATWSLVDVTKQQLGDTGLHGGHIRLEVFPPAVRGGVGRIQLRRYGRVVGDVDMAACGPCGRAVLEHIRVDEDCRRRGYGRVLLAATLVRAPASQFTWSTTKLADSVEVQAFWSVVEFPGTLGTPSYCTDMQRANDTLA
;
A
#
# COMPACT_ATOMS: atom_id res chain seq x y z
N MET A 1 40.08 9.61 11.29
CA MET A 1 38.98 9.21 10.37
C MET A 1 37.75 9.02 11.23
N SER A 2 36.92 10.06 11.25
CA SER A 2 35.75 10.20 12.11
C SER A 2 34.52 9.70 11.36
N ASP A 3 33.96 8.58 11.84
CA ASP A 3 32.60 8.14 11.50
C ASP A 3 31.59 9.13 12.10
N SER A 4 30.97 9.93 11.25
CA SER A 4 29.82 10.76 11.60
C SER A 4 28.55 9.92 11.49
N ASP A 5 28.13 9.36 12.63
CA ASP A 5 26.81 8.77 12.88
C ASP A 5 25.73 9.87 12.85
N ASP A 6 25.26 10.19 11.65
CA ASP A 6 24.25 11.23 11.39
C ASP A 6 22.81 10.72 11.57
N SER A 7 22.61 9.58 12.25
CA SER A 7 21.30 8.93 12.39
C SER A 7 20.50 9.32 13.65
N LYS A 8 20.97 10.31 14.42
CA LYS A 8 20.39 10.69 15.72
C LYS A 8 19.58 11.98 15.77
N VAL A 9 19.29 12.64 14.64
CA VAL A 9 18.60 13.92 14.67
C VAL A 9 17.08 13.75 14.48
N ALA A 10 16.31 14.22 15.47
CA ALA A 10 14.84 14.36 15.51
C ALA A 10 13.97 13.16 15.95
N ARG A 11 14.31 12.46 17.04
CA ARG A 11 13.29 11.74 17.84
C ARG A 11 12.64 12.71 18.84
N GLY A 12 11.59 13.42 18.43
CA GLY A 12 10.81 14.23 19.38
C GLY A 12 9.76 15.14 18.75
N GLU A 13 10.14 15.94 17.76
CA GLU A 13 9.26 16.98 17.21
C GLU A 13 8.61 16.60 15.88
N TYR A 14 9.24 15.73 15.07
CA TYR A 14 8.79 15.43 13.70
C TYR A 14 8.33 13.98 13.48
N GLY A 15 8.37 13.14 14.51
CA GLY A 15 8.09 11.70 14.42
C GLY A 15 9.23 10.91 13.76
N PRO A 16 9.22 9.57 13.84
CA PRO A 16 10.24 8.76 13.19
C PRO A 16 10.10 8.84 11.66
N VAL A 17 11.22 9.13 10.99
CA VAL A 17 11.33 9.18 9.51
C VAL A 17 10.85 7.88 8.85
N ASP A 18 10.92 6.76 9.59
CA ASP A 18 10.51 5.44 9.12
C ASP A 18 9.22 4.90 9.79
N THR A 19 8.19 5.73 9.85
CA THR A 19 6.88 5.30 10.40
C THR A 19 6.21 4.30 9.44
N PRO A 20 5.83 3.08 9.90
CA PRO A 20 5.05 2.16 9.08
C PRO A 20 3.70 2.75 8.68
N VAL A 21 3.08 2.19 7.64
CA VAL A 21 1.81 2.64 7.09
C VAL A 21 0.73 1.55 7.11
N ARG A 22 -0.52 1.98 7.17
CA ARG A 22 -1.71 1.15 6.95
C ARG A 22 -2.65 1.83 5.95
N PRO A 23 -3.29 1.05 5.06
CA PRO A 23 -4.36 1.59 4.23
C PRO A 23 -5.60 1.93 5.06
N THR A 24 -6.35 2.91 4.59
CA THR A 24 -7.71 3.23 5.05
C THR A 24 -8.50 3.85 3.89
N THR A 25 -9.81 3.67 3.88
CA THR A 25 -10.71 4.43 2.99
C THR A 25 -11.36 5.63 3.69
N ASN A 26 -11.20 5.73 5.01
CA ASN A 26 -11.66 6.85 5.80
C ASN A 26 -10.76 7.03 7.04
N PRO A 27 -9.71 7.89 6.95
CA PRO A 27 -8.76 8.04 8.04
C PRO A 27 -9.40 8.55 9.34
N ARG A 28 -10.50 9.32 9.24
CA ARG A 28 -11.17 9.94 10.39
C ARG A 28 -12.17 9.03 11.10
N ALA A 29 -12.82 8.13 10.37
CA ALA A 29 -13.93 7.35 10.93
C ALA A 29 -13.52 5.95 11.41
N GLU A 30 -12.44 5.38 10.87
CA GLU A 30 -12.16 3.97 11.09
C GLU A 30 -10.94 3.75 12.00
N TYR A 31 -11.17 3.05 13.10
CA TYR A 31 -10.10 2.51 13.93
C TYR A 31 -9.80 1.09 13.46
N PRO A 32 -8.54 0.76 13.10
CA PRO A 32 -8.21 -0.62 12.81
C PRO A 32 -8.50 -1.46 14.06
N ALA A 33 -9.17 -2.60 13.90
CA ALA A 33 -9.51 -3.48 15.02
C ALA A 33 -8.26 -4.00 15.77
N ARG A 34 -7.12 -4.06 15.08
CA ARG A 34 -5.84 -4.54 15.63
C ARG A 34 -4.67 -3.63 15.30
N CYS A 35 -3.69 -3.55 16.19
CA CYS A 35 -2.42 -2.84 15.94
C CYS A 35 -1.48 -3.65 15.02
N LEU A 36 -0.31 -3.10 14.70
CA LEU A 36 0.71 -3.78 13.90
C LEU A 36 1.26 -5.08 14.52
N ARG A 37 1.20 -5.21 15.85
CA ARG A 37 1.55 -6.44 16.58
C ARG A 37 0.39 -7.40 16.80
N GLY A 38 -0.82 -7.05 16.35
CA GLY A 38 -2.01 -7.89 16.45
C GLY A 38 -2.84 -7.71 17.73
N HIS A 39 -2.45 -6.82 18.66
CA HIS A 39 -3.27 -6.50 19.83
C HIS A 39 -4.61 -5.91 19.41
N GLN A 40 -5.69 -6.31 20.08
CA GLN A 40 -7.02 -5.75 19.88
C GLN A 40 -7.10 -4.31 20.41
N MET A 41 -7.46 -3.36 19.56
CA MET A 41 -7.39 -1.93 19.90
C MET A 41 -8.44 -1.50 20.94
N GLN A 42 -9.56 -2.22 21.05
CA GLN A 42 -10.57 -1.99 22.09
C GLN A 42 -10.02 -2.25 23.51
N VAL A 43 -9.08 -3.19 23.65
CA VAL A 43 -8.46 -3.56 24.93
C VAL A 43 -7.14 -2.80 25.12
N ALA A 44 -6.28 -2.79 24.10
CA ALA A 44 -4.94 -2.20 24.17
C ALA A 44 -4.94 -0.66 24.19
N GLY A 45 -6.08 -0.03 23.87
CA GLY A 45 -6.23 1.41 23.75
C GLY A 45 -5.62 1.99 22.48
N THR A 46 -6.21 3.10 22.03
CA THR A 46 -5.78 3.82 20.83
C THR A 46 -5.53 5.29 21.14
N GLN A 47 -4.58 5.89 20.43
CA GLN A 47 -4.36 7.33 20.41
C GLN A 47 -4.20 7.80 18.97
N ALA A 48 -4.97 8.82 18.60
CA ALA A 48 -4.86 9.50 17.32
C ALA A 48 -3.77 10.57 17.37
N GLY A 49 -3.15 10.83 16.22
CA GLY A 49 -2.19 11.90 16.03
C GLY A 49 -2.07 12.28 14.57
N TRP A 50 -1.03 13.06 14.25
CA TRP A 50 -0.72 13.52 12.90
C TRP A 50 0.78 13.39 12.64
N SER A 51 1.15 12.88 11.47
CA SER A 51 2.54 12.89 10.98
C SER A 51 2.72 14.13 10.10
N VAL A 52 3.51 15.09 10.57
CA VAL A 52 3.87 16.27 9.77
C VAL A 52 4.67 15.84 8.55
N LEU A 53 5.59 14.88 8.71
CA LEU A 53 6.41 14.37 7.62
C LEU A 53 5.55 13.71 6.53
N ASP A 54 4.62 12.83 6.89
CA ASP A 54 3.82 12.12 5.88
C ASP A 54 2.55 12.89 5.46
N HIS A 55 2.20 13.98 6.16
CA HIS A 55 0.92 14.68 6.05
C HIS A 55 -0.30 13.74 6.15
N THR A 56 -0.25 12.80 7.08
CA THR A 56 -1.30 11.81 7.31
C THR A 56 -1.67 11.73 8.78
N GLU A 57 -2.89 11.27 9.04
CA GLU A 57 -3.26 10.85 10.39
C GLU A 57 -2.40 9.68 10.84
N THR A 58 -2.09 9.64 12.13
CA THR A 58 -1.40 8.51 12.75
C THR A 58 -2.29 7.86 13.79
N ARG A 59 -1.99 6.59 14.06
CA ARG A 59 -2.58 5.83 15.17
C ARG A 59 -1.47 5.20 15.98
N THR A 60 -1.64 5.23 17.29
CA THR A 60 -0.73 4.64 18.25
C THR A 60 -1.47 3.64 19.13
N CYS A 61 -0.94 2.42 19.21
CA CYS A 61 -1.39 1.44 20.19
C CYS A 61 -0.82 1.81 21.57
N ARG A 62 -1.68 2.12 22.55
CA ARG A 62 -1.23 2.58 23.86
C ARG A 62 -0.41 1.50 24.58
N LEU A 63 -0.84 0.24 24.54
CA LEU A 63 -0.07 -0.87 25.11
C LEU A 63 1.34 -0.97 24.48
N CYS A 64 1.46 -0.97 23.15
CA CYS A 64 2.77 -1.01 22.49
C CYS A 64 3.63 0.21 22.86
N SER A 65 3.01 1.38 22.99
CA SER A 65 3.71 2.61 23.42
C SER A 65 4.25 2.48 24.85
N CYS A 66 3.45 1.96 25.78
CA CYS A 66 3.88 1.67 27.17
C CYS A 66 5.02 0.64 27.22
N LEU A 67 5.00 -0.34 26.31
CA LEU A 67 6.08 -1.32 26.11
C LEU A 67 7.28 -0.76 25.34
N ARG A 68 7.26 0.52 24.95
CA ARG A 68 8.30 1.22 24.18
C ARG A 68 8.62 0.55 22.84
N ASP A 69 7.63 -0.08 22.21
CA ASP A 69 7.79 -0.66 20.88
C ASP A 69 7.97 0.47 19.84
N PRO A 70 9.07 0.48 19.05
CA PRO A 70 9.28 1.50 18.02
C PRO A 70 8.22 1.49 16.91
N ARG A 71 7.42 0.43 16.79
CA ARG A 71 6.31 0.31 15.84
C ARG A 71 4.94 0.48 16.50
N ALA A 72 4.89 1.11 17.67
CA ALA A 72 3.64 1.43 18.35
C ALA A 72 2.76 2.40 17.55
N THR A 73 3.38 3.24 16.72
CA THR A 73 2.73 4.26 15.91
C THR A 73 2.84 3.94 14.42
N TRP A 74 1.79 4.22 13.66
CA TRP A 74 1.77 4.10 12.20
C TRP A 74 0.93 5.19 11.54
N SER A 75 1.27 5.51 10.31
CA SER A 75 0.55 6.47 9.44
C SER A 75 -0.60 5.78 8.72
N LEU A 76 -1.72 6.48 8.57
CA LEU A 76 -2.90 6.04 7.82
C LEU A 76 -2.88 6.67 6.42
N VAL A 77 -2.77 5.82 5.40
CA VAL A 77 -2.79 6.26 4.00
C VAL A 77 -4.19 6.08 3.45
N ASP A 78 -4.83 7.19 3.10
CA ASP A 78 -6.13 7.21 2.44
C ASP A 78 -5.98 6.72 0.99
N VAL A 79 -6.38 5.47 0.75
CA VAL A 79 -6.21 4.81 -0.55
C VAL A 79 -7.22 5.25 -1.60
N THR A 80 -8.21 6.06 -1.22
CA THR A 80 -9.17 6.67 -2.15
C THR A 80 -8.62 7.92 -2.83
N LYS A 81 -7.63 8.57 -2.21
CA LYS A 81 -6.96 9.78 -2.73
C LYS A 81 -5.84 9.41 -3.69
N GLN A 82 -6.23 9.02 -4.89
CA GLN A 82 -5.32 8.68 -5.97
C GLN A 82 -5.26 9.82 -6.99
N GLN A 83 -4.05 10.17 -7.41
CA GLN A 83 -3.80 11.24 -8.39
C GLN A 83 -3.39 10.61 -9.71
N LEU A 84 -3.73 11.21 -10.85
CA LEU A 84 -3.14 10.81 -12.12
C LEU A 84 -1.64 11.16 -12.09
N GLY A 85 -0.80 10.30 -12.69
CA GLY A 85 0.64 10.54 -12.82
C GLY A 85 0.93 11.84 -13.57
N ASP A 86 2.12 12.41 -13.33
CA ASP A 86 2.65 13.63 -13.97
C ASP A 86 2.14 14.99 -13.43
N THR A 87 1.80 15.06 -12.14
CA THR A 87 1.38 16.35 -11.54
C THR A 87 2.54 17.30 -11.20
N GLY A 88 3.81 16.92 -11.44
CA GLY A 88 4.99 17.78 -11.19
C GLY A 88 5.17 18.28 -9.74
N LEU A 89 4.29 17.87 -8.82
CA LEU A 89 4.27 18.36 -7.45
C LEU A 89 5.35 17.65 -6.64
N HIS A 90 6.51 18.28 -6.47
CA HIS A 90 7.53 17.82 -5.54
C HIS A 90 7.17 18.28 -4.12
N GLY A 91 6.89 17.35 -3.21
CA GLY A 91 6.51 17.69 -1.84
C GLY A 91 6.44 16.46 -0.94
N GLY A 92 6.92 16.61 0.28
CA GLY A 92 7.38 15.56 1.19
C GLY A 92 6.37 14.56 1.75
N HIS A 93 5.24 14.26 1.11
CA HIS A 93 4.22 13.35 1.69
C HIS A 93 4.06 12.04 0.92
N ILE A 94 3.32 11.09 1.51
CA ILE A 94 2.94 9.84 0.86
C ILE A 94 1.85 10.11 -0.19
N ARG A 95 2.01 9.55 -1.39
CA ARG A 95 1.03 9.68 -2.49
C ARG A 95 0.86 8.39 -3.27
N LEU A 96 -0.31 8.28 -3.89
CA LEU A 96 -0.64 7.23 -4.85
C LEU A 96 -0.86 7.87 -6.21
N GLU A 97 0.03 7.58 -7.15
CA GLU A 97 -0.02 8.07 -8.53
C GLU A 97 -0.47 6.97 -9.47
N VAL A 98 -1.44 7.26 -10.33
CA VAL A 98 -2.09 6.30 -11.20
C VAL A 98 -1.70 6.58 -12.65
N PHE A 99 -1.23 5.53 -13.31
CA PHE A 99 -0.92 5.49 -14.72
C PHE A 99 -1.94 4.54 -15.37
N PRO A 100 -3.03 5.07 -15.96
CA PRO A 100 -4.05 4.24 -16.58
C PRO A 100 -3.49 3.45 -17.77
N PRO A 101 -4.07 2.28 -18.10
CA PRO A 101 -3.65 1.56 -19.30
C PRO A 101 -3.99 2.36 -20.57
N ALA A 102 -3.16 2.22 -21.60
CA ALA A 102 -3.39 2.88 -22.90
C ALA A 102 -4.60 2.31 -23.66
N VAL A 103 -4.97 1.07 -23.37
CA VAL A 103 -6.08 0.35 -24.03
C VAL A 103 -6.97 -0.32 -23.00
N ARG A 104 -8.22 -0.57 -23.38
CA ARG A 104 -9.17 -1.33 -22.57
C ARG A 104 -8.62 -2.72 -22.27
N GLY A 105 -8.71 -3.14 -21.01
CA GLY A 105 -8.19 -4.43 -20.55
C GLY A 105 -6.66 -4.50 -20.45
N GLY A 106 -5.94 -3.43 -20.82
CA GLY A 106 -4.50 -3.34 -20.63
C GLY A 106 -4.09 -3.17 -19.17
N VAL A 107 -2.79 -3.31 -18.93
CA VAL A 107 -2.18 -3.16 -17.61
C VAL A 107 -1.98 -1.68 -17.30
N GLY A 108 -2.63 -1.21 -16.24
CA GLY A 108 -2.33 0.07 -15.60
C GLY A 108 -1.41 -0.11 -14.39
N ARG A 109 -0.86 0.99 -13.89
CA ARG A 109 0.04 1.01 -12.75
C ARG A 109 -0.41 2.00 -11.70
N ILE A 110 -0.21 1.68 -10.43
CA ILE A 110 -0.25 2.64 -9.32
C ILE A 110 1.14 2.67 -8.68
N GLN A 111 1.76 3.85 -8.59
CA GLN A 111 3.00 4.06 -7.85
C GLN A 111 2.71 4.63 -6.47
N LEU A 112 3.35 4.10 -5.44
CA LEU A 112 3.39 4.72 -4.12
C LEU A 112 4.67 5.54 -4.03
N ARG A 113 4.51 6.85 -3.89
CA ARG A 113 5.61 7.78 -3.66
C ARG A 113 5.66 8.24 -2.22
N ARG A 114 6.86 8.42 -1.69
CA ARG A 114 7.11 9.03 -0.39
C ARG A 114 8.33 9.93 -0.50
N TYR A 115 8.20 11.18 -0.06
CA TYR A 115 9.25 12.19 -0.23
C TYR A 115 9.73 12.35 -1.69
N GLY A 116 8.81 12.22 -2.66
CA GLY A 116 9.11 12.32 -4.10
C GLY A 116 9.73 11.07 -4.74
N ARG A 117 10.27 10.14 -3.94
CA ARG A 117 10.81 8.84 -4.41
C ARG A 117 9.68 7.81 -4.56
N VAL A 118 9.69 7.05 -5.65
CA VAL A 118 8.88 5.82 -5.76
C VAL A 118 9.47 4.80 -4.81
N VAL A 119 8.66 4.26 -3.90
CA VAL A 119 9.07 3.23 -2.93
C VAL A 119 8.40 1.88 -3.20
N GLY A 120 7.47 1.85 -4.15
CA GLY A 120 6.80 0.64 -4.62
C GLY A 120 5.74 0.97 -5.66
N ASP A 121 5.27 -0.06 -6.34
CA ASP A 121 4.26 0.03 -7.37
C ASP A 121 3.43 -1.25 -7.47
N VAL A 122 2.28 -1.14 -8.12
CA VAL A 122 1.39 -2.25 -8.43
C VAL A 122 0.91 -2.14 -9.86
N ASP A 123 0.99 -3.25 -10.58
CA ASP A 123 0.48 -3.41 -11.93
C ASP A 123 -0.82 -4.21 -11.87
N MET A 124 -1.87 -3.73 -12.54
CA MET A 124 -3.17 -4.39 -12.61
C MET A 124 -3.81 -4.24 -13.99
N ALA A 125 -4.45 -5.30 -14.47
CA ALA A 125 -5.39 -5.24 -15.59
C ALA A 125 -6.82 -5.32 -15.06
N ALA A 126 -7.71 -4.44 -15.53
CA ALA A 126 -9.13 -4.50 -15.21
C ALA A 126 -9.98 -4.23 -16.45
N CYS A 127 -10.98 -5.07 -16.67
CA CYS A 127 -11.95 -4.92 -17.77
C CYS A 127 -13.35 -4.75 -17.16
N GLY A 128 -13.82 -3.51 -17.11
CA GLY A 128 -15.14 -3.16 -16.56
C GLY A 128 -16.28 -3.97 -17.17
N PRO A 129 -16.42 -4.03 -18.51
CA PRO A 129 -17.53 -4.75 -19.12
C PRO A 129 -17.54 -6.27 -18.87
N CYS A 130 -16.38 -6.88 -18.66
CA CYS A 130 -16.29 -8.31 -18.34
C CYS A 130 -16.32 -8.60 -16.83
N GLY A 131 -16.22 -7.58 -15.97
CA GLY A 131 -16.11 -7.76 -14.53
C GLY A 131 -14.88 -8.58 -14.10
N ARG A 132 -13.77 -8.52 -14.85
CA ARG A 132 -12.53 -9.26 -14.55
C ARG A 132 -11.42 -8.30 -14.15
N ALA A 133 -10.66 -8.68 -13.14
CA ALA A 133 -9.46 -7.97 -12.73
C ALA A 133 -8.34 -8.96 -12.42
N VAL A 134 -7.13 -8.64 -12.89
CA VAL A 134 -5.92 -9.41 -12.65
C VAL A 134 -4.88 -8.49 -12.01
N LEU A 135 -4.38 -8.90 -10.86
CA LEU A 135 -3.22 -8.28 -10.24
C LEU A 135 -1.96 -8.91 -10.84
N GLU A 136 -1.19 -8.11 -11.56
CA GLU A 136 0.00 -8.56 -12.28
C GLU A 136 1.19 -8.65 -11.34
N HIS A 137 1.52 -7.55 -10.66
CA HIS A 137 2.67 -7.47 -9.78
C HIS A 137 2.40 -6.48 -8.65
N ILE A 138 2.92 -6.78 -7.46
CA ILE A 138 3.15 -5.79 -6.40
C ILE A 138 4.64 -5.78 -6.10
N ARG A 139 5.26 -4.61 -6.22
CA ARG A 139 6.68 -4.41 -5.98
C ARG A 139 6.89 -3.34 -4.91
N VAL A 140 7.85 -3.59 -4.04
CA VAL A 140 8.31 -2.63 -3.02
C VAL A 140 9.83 -2.73 -2.97
N ASP A 141 10.49 -1.58 -3.05
CA ASP A 141 11.94 -1.48 -2.95
C ASP A 141 12.43 -2.18 -1.68
N GLU A 142 13.54 -2.89 -1.77
CA GLU A 142 14.02 -3.76 -0.68
C GLU A 142 14.24 -3.01 0.64
N ASP A 143 14.82 -1.81 0.57
CA ASP A 143 15.04 -0.90 1.70
C ASP A 143 13.74 -0.32 2.28
N CYS A 144 12.63 -0.44 1.55
CA CYS A 144 11.31 0.06 1.91
C CYS A 144 10.35 -1.06 2.36
N ARG A 145 10.80 -2.32 2.36
CA ARG A 145 9.97 -3.46 2.78
C ARG A 145 9.62 -3.40 4.26
N ARG A 146 8.60 -4.18 4.65
CA ARG A 146 8.09 -4.29 6.04
C ARG A 146 7.54 -2.97 6.63
N ARG A 147 7.31 -1.96 5.78
CA ARG A 147 6.68 -0.69 6.16
C ARG A 147 5.18 -0.65 5.85
N GLY A 148 4.63 -1.65 5.16
CA GLY A 148 3.20 -1.73 4.85
C GLY A 148 2.81 -1.22 3.46
N TYR A 149 3.76 -0.75 2.65
CA TYR A 149 3.50 -0.23 1.30
C TYR A 149 2.79 -1.23 0.38
N GLY A 150 3.16 -2.51 0.41
CA GLY A 150 2.46 -3.54 -0.38
C GLY A 150 0.97 -3.67 -0.02
N ARG A 151 0.61 -3.50 1.26
CA ARG A 151 -0.80 -3.50 1.69
C ARG A 151 -1.55 -2.26 1.20
N VAL A 152 -0.87 -1.11 1.21
CA VAL A 152 -1.43 0.14 0.69
C VAL A 152 -1.68 0.04 -0.81
N LEU A 153 -0.70 -0.46 -1.57
CA LEU A 153 -0.82 -0.68 -3.02
C LEU A 153 -1.96 -1.66 -3.37
N LEU A 154 -2.05 -2.77 -2.63
CA LEU A 154 -3.16 -3.72 -2.82
C LEU A 154 -4.52 -3.08 -2.52
N ALA A 155 -4.67 -2.38 -1.39
CA ALA A 155 -5.92 -1.73 -1.04
C ALA A 155 -6.30 -0.62 -2.05
N ALA A 156 -5.33 0.15 -2.54
CA ALA A 156 -5.54 1.16 -3.58
C ALA A 156 -6.05 0.54 -4.89
N THR A 157 -5.51 -0.64 -5.25
CA THR A 157 -5.96 -1.42 -6.39
C THR A 157 -7.42 -1.87 -6.23
N LEU A 158 -7.78 -2.38 -5.05
CA LEU A 158 -9.15 -2.82 -4.75
C LEU A 158 -10.16 -1.67 -4.72
N VAL A 159 -9.75 -0.44 -4.39
CA VAL A 159 -10.62 0.74 -4.52
C VAL A 159 -10.96 1.04 -5.98
N ARG A 160 -10.01 0.85 -6.91
CA ARG A 160 -10.23 1.12 -8.34
C ARG A 160 -11.12 0.07 -9.03
N ALA A 161 -11.00 -1.19 -8.62
CA ALA A 161 -11.83 -2.28 -9.12
C ALA A 161 -12.43 -3.04 -7.92
N PRO A 162 -13.55 -2.54 -7.36
CA PRO A 162 -14.15 -3.11 -6.16
C PRO A 162 -14.53 -4.59 -6.33
N ALA A 163 -14.31 -5.39 -5.29
CA ALA A 163 -14.65 -6.81 -5.29
C ALA A 163 -16.14 -7.09 -5.53
N SER A 164 -17.02 -6.13 -5.26
CA SER A 164 -18.46 -6.23 -5.55
C SER A 164 -18.77 -6.19 -7.06
N GLN A 165 -17.83 -5.76 -7.90
CA GLN A 165 -17.99 -5.61 -9.34
C GLN A 165 -17.01 -6.46 -10.16
N PHE A 166 -15.91 -6.88 -9.55
CA PHE A 166 -14.82 -7.59 -10.23
C PHE A 166 -14.51 -8.92 -9.58
N THR A 167 -14.43 -9.96 -10.41
CA THR A 167 -13.79 -11.23 -10.03
C THR A 167 -12.28 -11.07 -10.15
N TRP A 168 -11.60 -11.15 -9.02
CA TRP A 168 -10.16 -10.95 -8.91
C TRP A 168 -9.37 -12.25 -9.06
N SER A 169 -8.20 -12.12 -9.69
CA SER A 169 -7.16 -13.14 -9.71
C SER A 169 -5.78 -12.49 -9.67
N THR A 170 -4.73 -13.27 -9.41
CA THR A 170 -3.34 -12.83 -9.57
C THR A 170 -2.63 -13.68 -10.61
N THR A 171 -1.59 -13.13 -11.21
CA THR A 171 -0.56 -13.93 -11.89
C THR A 171 0.11 -14.92 -10.93
N LYS A 172 0.97 -15.78 -11.50
CA LYS A 172 1.76 -16.75 -10.74
C LYS A 172 2.57 -16.04 -9.66
N LEU A 173 2.41 -16.48 -8.43
CA LEU A 173 3.19 -16.00 -7.30
C LEU A 173 4.59 -16.61 -7.32
N ALA A 174 5.61 -15.81 -7.02
CA ALA A 174 6.94 -16.35 -6.82
C ALA A 174 6.98 -17.23 -5.57
N ASP A 175 7.67 -18.38 -5.68
CA ASP A 175 7.84 -19.29 -4.55
C ASP A 175 8.96 -18.79 -3.62
N SER A 176 8.60 -17.87 -2.73
CA SER A 176 9.51 -17.28 -1.75
C SER A 176 8.80 -17.05 -0.43
N VAL A 177 9.57 -17.08 0.67
CA VAL A 177 9.04 -16.88 2.02
C VAL A 177 8.43 -15.49 2.16
N GLU A 178 8.98 -14.48 1.50
CA GLU A 178 8.47 -13.10 1.51
C GLU A 178 7.09 -13.01 0.88
N VAL A 179 6.89 -13.67 -0.27
CA VAL A 179 5.60 -13.69 -0.98
C VAL A 179 4.58 -14.47 -0.17
N GLN A 180 4.94 -15.64 0.36
CA GLN A 180 4.06 -16.43 1.23
C GLN A 180 3.66 -15.64 2.50
N ALA A 181 4.62 -14.97 3.14
CA ALA A 181 4.37 -14.16 4.34
C ALA A 181 3.53 -12.90 4.05
N PHE A 182 3.63 -12.33 2.85
CA PHE A 182 2.78 -11.22 2.43
C PHE A 182 1.34 -11.70 2.21
N TRP A 183 1.15 -12.76 1.42
CA TRP A 183 -0.18 -13.25 1.05
C TRP A 183 -0.94 -13.92 2.21
N SER A 184 -0.25 -14.45 3.21
CA SER A 184 -0.89 -15.07 4.39
C SER A 184 -1.55 -14.07 5.36
N VAL A 185 -1.27 -12.78 5.20
CA VAL A 185 -1.73 -11.73 6.14
C VAL A 185 -2.55 -10.62 5.48
N VAL A 186 -2.71 -10.67 4.15
CA VAL A 186 -3.56 -9.73 3.42
C VAL A 186 -4.84 -10.42 3.03
N GLU A 187 -5.95 -9.70 3.19
CA GLU A 187 -7.23 -10.16 2.67
C GLU A 187 -7.27 -9.84 1.17
N PHE A 188 -7.40 -10.88 0.35
CA PHE A 188 -7.53 -10.75 -1.10
C PHE A 188 -8.84 -11.40 -1.55
N PRO A 189 -9.70 -10.69 -2.29
CA PRO A 189 -11.04 -11.16 -2.63
C PRO A 189 -11.09 -12.13 -3.82
N GLY A 190 -9.95 -12.73 -4.21
CA GLY A 190 -9.80 -13.45 -5.47
C GLY A 190 -8.93 -14.70 -5.39
N THR A 191 -8.70 -15.31 -6.56
CA THR A 191 -7.86 -16.51 -6.66
C THR A 191 -6.39 -16.13 -6.80
N LEU A 192 -5.51 -16.74 -5.99
CA LEU A 192 -4.08 -16.52 -6.06
C LEU A 192 -3.41 -17.47 -7.06
N GLY A 193 -2.41 -16.98 -7.79
CA GLY A 193 -1.53 -17.77 -8.65
C GLY A 193 -2.13 -18.26 -9.98
N THR A 194 -3.44 -18.05 -10.20
CA THR A 194 -4.17 -18.54 -11.36
C THR A 194 -4.89 -17.37 -12.04
N PRO A 195 -4.26 -16.71 -13.03
CA PRO A 195 -4.85 -15.52 -13.64
C PRO A 195 -6.04 -15.87 -14.52
N SER A 196 -7.09 -15.05 -14.47
CA SER A 196 -8.31 -15.20 -15.26
C SER A 196 -8.51 -13.99 -16.18
N TYR A 197 -7.83 -13.98 -17.31
CA TYR A 197 -7.97 -12.94 -18.33
C TYR A 197 -9.25 -13.10 -19.16
N CYS A 198 -9.88 -11.98 -19.52
CA CYS A 198 -10.91 -11.97 -20.56
C CYS A 198 -10.30 -11.67 -21.94
N THR A 199 -11.09 -11.81 -23.00
CA THR A 199 -10.64 -11.59 -24.38
C THR A 199 -10.04 -10.19 -24.62
N ASP A 200 -10.59 -9.15 -24.00
CA ASP A 200 -10.02 -7.79 -24.13
C ASP A 200 -8.63 -7.68 -23.49
N MET A 201 -8.43 -8.34 -22.34
CA MET A 201 -7.13 -8.36 -21.67
C MET A 201 -6.10 -9.16 -22.46
N GLN A 202 -6.52 -10.29 -23.05
CA GLN A 202 -5.65 -11.09 -23.93
C GLN A 202 -5.20 -10.27 -25.14
N ARG A 203 -6.13 -9.59 -25.83
CA ARG A 203 -5.80 -8.70 -26.94
C ARG A 203 -4.86 -7.57 -26.54
N ALA A 204 -5.07 -6.98 -25.36
CA ALA A 204 -4.20 -5.93 -24.85
C ALA A 204 -2.77 -6.43 -24.58
N ASN A 205 -2.63 -7.66 -24.06
CA ASN A 205 -1.33 -8.29 -23.85
C ASN A 205 -0.63 -8.61 -25.17
N ASP A 206 -1.35 -9.11 -26.17
CA ASP A 206 -0.79 -9.44 -27.49
C ASP A 206 -0.35 -8.19 -28.27
N THR A 207 -0.96 -7.03 -28.00
CA THR A 207 -0.58 -5.75 -28.63
C THR A 207 0.72 -5.17 -28.05
N LEU A 208 1.15 -5.66 -26.88
CA LEU A 208 2.36 -5.22 -26.17
C LEU A 208 3.54 -6.18 -26.34
N ALA A 209 3.34 -7.34 -26.98
CA ALA A 209 4.36 -8.35 -27.28
C ALA A 209 4.95 -8.14 -28.69
#